data_AF-A0A433SR35-F1
#
_entry.id   AF-A0A433SR35-F1
#
_cell.length_a   1.000
_cell.length_b   1.000
_cell.length_c   1.000
_cell.angle_alpha   90.00
_cell.angle_beta   90.00
_cell.angle_gamma   90.00
#
_symmetry.space_group_name_H-M   'P 1'
#
loop_
_entity.id
_entity.type
_entity.pdbx_description
1 polymer ?
#
loop_
_entity_poly.entity_id
_entity_poly.type
_entity_poly.pdbx_seq_one_letter_code
_entity_poly.pdbx_strand_id
1 'polypeptide(L)'
;MKTDQMNQVKCRCFTNAPFSARQHDAVGDVIVYKPNAVDYHGPTIIPAMVVLISFVLYLYYSYWSYFQDIREQGCIHTHVIRDMYNPVSEDQFLVCISTGCLPGSGTDARVGFLLIGESGSLKYTVPEGDYCYSTGSEIWFVLSSDLNIGQIIGIMVNYDRHVNGSILYPWVLRGVVVYSMRSNHVITFRAYTAMGVQLTSIELPTVPHVYRRGGEALVRFWRMMRAQHTLGSVVFHRPGVGVTKGLSALIALLVVNLTCAVSIEILGAPTLVSHLKVLRHLKTSEHFPILLKVAPISLLCSMILNNVYR
;
A
#
# COMPACT_ATOMS: atom_id res chain seq x y z
N MET A 1 -21.42 52.99 62.30
CA MET A 1 -20.65 51.74 62.06
C MET A 1 -19.77 51.95 60.85
N LYS A 2 -18.44 52.02 61.04
CA LYS A 2 -17.44 52.07 59.96
C LYS A 2 -17.34 50.67 59.34
N THR A 3 -17.61 50.55 58.06
CA THR A 3 -17.31 49.35 57.28
C THR A 3 -15.88 49.47 56.74
N ASP A 4 -14.91 49.03 57.52
CA ASP A 4 -13.60 48.63 57.01
C ASP A 4 -13.69 47.17 56.53
N GLN A 5 -13.02 46.86 55.43
CA GLN A 5 -13.00 45.58 54.69
C GLN A 5 -14.02 45.47 53.54
N MET A 6 -13.76 46.23 52.48
CA MET A 6 -14.57 46.27 51.27
C MET A 6 -14.38 45.09 50.29
N ASN A 7 -13.55 44.08 50.58
CA ASN A 7 -13.19 43.02 49.61
C ASN A 7 -13.34 41.57 50.09
N GLN A 8 -13.94 41.29 51.26
CA GLN A 8 -14.22 39.91 51.67
C GLN A 8 -15.68 39.56 51.37
N VAL A 9 -15.91 38.94 50.22
CA VAL A 9 -17.18 38.26 49.93
C VAL A 9 -17.29 37.07 50.90
N LYS A 10 -18.14 37.19 51.92
CA LYS A 10 -18.45 36.11 52.87
C LYS A 10 -19.30 35.04 52.17
N CYS A 11 -18.66 34.11 51.46
CA CYS A 11 -19.35 32.95 50.92
C CYS A 11 -19.75 31.99 52.05
N ARG A 12 -21.06 31.71 52.18
CA ARG A 12 -21.60 30.69 53.09
C ARG A 12 -22.03 29.49 52.26
N CYS A 13 -21.37 28.36 52.44
CA CYS A 13 -21.77 27.10 51.82
C CYS A 13 -22.60 26.29 52.83
N PHE A 14 -23.73 25.75 52.38
CA PHE A 14 -24.58 24.85 53.16
C PHE A 14 -24.40 23.44 52.62
N THR A 15 -23.82 22.56 53.42
CA THR A 15 -23.76 21.13 53.11
C THR A 15 -24.81 20.39 53.95
N ASN A 16 -25.60 19.57 53.26
CA ASN A 16 -26.78 18.82 53.72
C ASN A 16 -28.07 19.63 53.91
N ALA A 17 -29.19 18.93 53.70
CA ALA A 17 -30.57 19.35 53.46
C ALA A 17 -31.05 20.69 54.07
N PRO A 18 -32.00 21.40 53.42
CA PRO A 18 -32.37 22.80 53.67
C PRO A 18 -32.83 23.17 55.09
N PHE A 19 -33.06 22.20 55.99
CA PHE A 19 -33.66 22.45 57.30
C PHE A 19 -32.80 22.05 58.51
N SER A 20 -31.56 21.57 58.34
CA SER A 20 -30.64 21.33 59.48
C SER A 20 -29.16 21.55 59.15
N ALA A 21 -28.82 22.68 58.53
CA ALA A 21 -27.42 22.96 58.18
C ALA A 21 -26.62 23.46 59.39
N ARG A 22 -25.62 22.68 59.80
CA ARG A 22 -24.58 23.11 60.75
C ARG A 22 -23.63 24.05 60.01
N GLN A 23 -23.55 25.30 60.47
CA GLN A 23 -22.71 26.32 59.84
C GLN A 23 -21.23 25.98 60.11
N HIS A 24 -20.50 25.56 59.09
CA HIS A 24 -19.04 25.44 59.14
C HIS A 24 -18.41 26.67 58.47
N ASP A 25 -17.42 27.26 59.13
CA ASP A 25 -16.60 28.29 58.52
C ASP A 25 -15.80 27.66 57.37
N ALA A 26 -16.19 27.98 56.13
CA ALA A 26 -15.58 27.47 54.90
C ALA A 26 -14.11 27.89 54.70
N VAL A 27 -13.52 28.57 55.69
CA VAL A 27 -12.16 29.12 55.64
C VAL A 27 -11.10 28.00 55.50
N GLY A 28 -11.39 26.79 55.98
CA GLY A 28 -10.48 25.63 55.85
C GLY A 28 -10.56 24.91 54.50
N ASP A 29 -11.70 24.96 53.80
CA ASP A 29 -11.96 24.18 52.58
C ASP A 29 -11.85 25.02 51.29
N VAL A 30 -11.77 26.35 51.41
CA VAL A 30 -11.54 27.21 50.26
C VAL A 30 -10.06 27.13 49.90
N ILE A 31 -9.73 26.25 48.95
CA ILE A 31 -8.42 26.24 48.30
C ILE A 31 -8.28 27.58 47.58
N VAL A 32 -7.45 28.47 48.15
CA VAL A 32 -7.12 29.77 47.55
C VAL A 32 -6.53 29.51 46.17
N TYR A 33 -7.25 29.94 45.14
CA TYR A 33 -6.77 29.86 43.78
C TYR A 33 -5.47 30.67 43.66
N LYS A 34 -4.33 29.98 43.54
CA LYS A 34 -3.04 30.59 43.22
C LYS A 34 -2.91 30.62 41.70
N PRO A 35 -3.15 31.76 41.02
CA PRO A 35 -3.06 31.84 39.56
C PRO A 35 -1.67 31.47 39.04
N ASN A 36 -0.64 31.60 39.88
CA ASN A 36 0.75 31.32 39.54
C ASN A 36 1.14 29.82 39.65
N ALA A 37 0.21 28.96 40.09
CA ALA A 37 0.45 27.51 40.22
C ALA A 37 -0.22 26.68 39.12
N VAL A 38 -0.79 27.35 38.11
CA VAL A 38 -1.26 26.67 36.90
C VAL A 38 -0.05 26.49 35.99
N ASP A 39 0.51 25.29 35.97
CA ASP A 39 1.53 24.92 34.99
C ASP A 39 0.91 24.91 33.60
N TYR A 40 0.99 26.05 32.92
CA TYR A 40 0.69 26.15 31.52
C TYR A 40 1.78 25.42 30.74
N HIS A 41 1.54 24.14 30.42
CA HIS A 41 2.20 23.53 29.28
C HIS A 41 1.66 24.22 28.03
N GLY A 42 2.35 25.28 27.60
CA GLY A 42 2.06 25.97 26.36
C GLY A 42 2.04 24.99 25.16
N PRO A 43 1.49 25.41 24.00
CA PRO A 43 1.45 24.57 22.82
C PRO A 43 2.87 24.07 22.51
N THR A 44 3.08 22.77 22.68
CA THR A 44 4.37 22.17 22.33
C THR A 44 4.56 22.31 20.83
N ILE A 45 5.78 22.62 20.38
CA ILE A 45 6.14 22.70 18.96
C ILE A 45 6.04 21.31 18.27
N ILE A 46 5.90 20.24 19.05
CA ILE A 46 5.93 18.84 18.63
C ILE A 46 4.88 18.51 17.54
N PRO A 47 3.58 18.80 17.68
CA PRO A 47 2.58 18.47 16.65
C PRO A 47 2.85 19.20 15.33
N ALA A 48 3.30 20.45 15.40
CA ALA A 48 3.67 21.22 14.21
C ALA A 48 4.86 20.57 13.48
N MET A 49 5.88 20.11 14.23
CA MET A 49 7.01 19.37 13.66
C MET A 49 6.59 18.03 13.05
N VAL A 50 5.65 17.31 13.67
CA VAL A 50 5.13 16.04 13.12
C VAL A 50 4.40 16.26 11.80
N VAL A 51 3.57 17.30 11.70
CA VAL A 51 2.88 17.65 10.44
C VAL A 51 3.89 18.06 9.37
N LEU A 52 4.89 18.87 9.72
CA LEU A 52 5.94 19.29 8.80
C LEU A 52 6.74 18.09 8.26
N ILE A 53 7.19 17.19 9.15
CA ILE A 53 7.93 15.97 8.75
C ILE A 53 7.06 15.09 7.85
N SER A 54 5.79 14.90 8.19
CA SER A 54 4.85 14.11 7.39
C SER A 54 4.67 14.69 5.98
N PHE A 55 4.61 16.03 5.88
CA PHE A 55 4.51 16.72 4.59
C PHE A 55 5.79 16.58 3.75
N VAL A 56 6.98 16.73 4.36
CA VAL A 56 8.26 16.52 3.65
C VAL A 56 8.39 15.08 3.13
N LEU A 57 8.05 14.09 3.97
CA LEU A 57 8.04 12.69 3.56
C LEU A 57 7.06 12.43 2.41
N TYR A 58 5.88 13.06 2.45
CA TYR A 58 4.91 12.99 1.36
C TYR A 58 5.45 13.57 0.05
N LEU A 59 6.11 14.73 0.08
CA LEU A 59 6.69 15.33 -1.13
C LEU A 59 7.79 14.44 -1.72
N TYR A 60 8.70 13.95 -0.88
CA TYR A 60 9.73 13.01 -1.29
C TYR A 60 9.13 11.75 -1.92
N TYR A 61 8.13 11.17 -1.26
CA TYR A 61 7.47 9.97 -1.74
C TYR A 61 6.68 10.23 -3.04
N SER A 62 5.98 11.36 -3.13
CA SER A 62 5.24 11.75 -4.34
C SER A 62 6.17 11.89 -5.52
N TYR A 63 7.31 12.54 -5.34
CA TYR A 63 8.37 12.64 -6.34
C TYR A 63 8.88 11.26 -6.77
N TRP A 64 9.23 10.39 -5.81
CA TRP A 64 9.68 9.03 -6.10
C TRP A 64 8.61 8.22 -6.85
N SER A 65 7.36 8.31 -6.40
CA SER A 65 6.22 7.59 -6.98
C SER A 65 5.93 8.01 -8.42
N TYR A 66 6.03 9.31 -8.71
CA TYR A 66 5.90 9.85 -10.06
C TYR A 66 6.98 9.30 -11.00
N PHE A 67 8.23 9.29 -10.54
CA PHE A 67 9.33 8.74 -11.33
C PHE A 67 9.17 7.23 -11.56
N GLN A 68 8.74 6.51 -10.52
CA GLN A 68 8.50 5.09 -10.61
C GLN A 68 7.32 4.76 -11.55
N ASP A 69 6.24 5.54 -11.52
CA ASP A 69 5.11 5.39 -12.43
C ASP A 69 5.54 5.64 -13.88
N ILE A 70 6.38 6.64 -14.16
CA ILE A 70 6.95 6.87 -15.50
C ILE A 70 7.77 5.66 -15.97
N ARG A 71 8.63 5.10 -15.11
CA ARG A 71 9.42 3.90 -15.45
C ARG A 71 8.53 2.69 -15.75
N GLU A 72 7.38 2.62 -15.09
CA GLU A 72 6.46 1.50 -15.16
C GLU A 72 5.42 1.62 -16.30
N GLN A 73 5.24 2.79 -16.93
CA GLN A 73 4.33 2.96 -18.07
C GLN A 73 4.63 1.98 -19.22
N GLY A 74 5.91 1.70 -19.46
CA GLY A 74 6.33 0.73 -20.46
C GLY A 74 5.93 -0.72 -20.14
N CYS A 75 5.53 -1.05 -18.90
CA CYS A 75 5.23 -2.43 -18.50
C CYS A 75 3.78 -2.86 -18.76
N ILE A 76 2.91 -1.94 -19.16
CA ILE A 76 1.45 -2.11 -19.16
C ILE A 76 0.93 -2.52 -20.55
N HIS A 77 1.71 -2.25 -21.59
CA HIS A 77 1.27 -2.43 -22.96
C HIS A 77 1.55 -3.83 -23.50
N THR A 78 0.69 -4.29 -24.40
CA THR A 78 1.01 -5.42 -25.27
C THR A 78 2.10 -4.99 -26.24
N HIS A 79 3.23 -5.68 -26.20
CA HIS A 79 4.38 -5.38 -27.02
C HIS A 79 4.40 -6.25 -28.26
N VAL A 80 4.60 -5.59 -29.40
CA VAL A 80 4.81 -6.23 -30.69
C VAL A 80 6.27 -6.04 -31.05
N ILE A 81 7.07 -7.11 -30.91
CA ILE A 81 8.47 -7.08 -31.34
C ILE A 81 8.46 -7.28 -32.86
N ARG A 82 8.90 -6.25 -33.60
CA ARG A 82 8.83 -6.23 -35.08
C ARG A 82 9.45 -7.48 -35.72
N ASP A 83 10.58 -7.95 -35.19
CA ASP A 83 11.29 -9.11 -35.72
C ASP A 83 10.62 -10.45 -35.39
N MET A 84 9.65 -10.45 -34.48
CA MET A 84 8.95 -11.66 -34.01
C MET A 84 7.47 -11.67 -34.41
N TYR A 85 7.01 -10.65 -35.15
CA TYR A 85 5.62 -10.52 -35.54
C TYR A 85 5.50 -10.26 -37.05
N ASN A 86 4.95 -11.26 -37.73
CA ASN A 86 4.51 -11.21 -39.11
C ASN A 86 2.96 -11.31 -39.13
N PRO A 87 2.23 -10.27 -39.56
CA PRO A 87 0.77 -10.30 -39.59
C PRO A 87 0.20 -11.33 -40.59
N VAL A 88 1.01 -11.79 -41.56
CA VAL A 88 0.60 -12.73 -42.60
C VAL A 88 0.72 -14.19 -42.14
N SER A 89 1.50 -14.46 -41.08
CA SER A 89 1.69 -15.83 -40.62
C SER A 89 0.43 -16.38 -39.96
N GLU A 90 0.10 -17.64 -40.27
CA GLU A 90 -1.10 -18.33 -39.77
C GLU A 90 -1.02 -18.61 -38.26
N ASP A 91 0.18 -18.84 -37.72
CA ASP A 91 0.39 -19.13 -36.31
C ASP A 91 0.77 -17.86 -35.53
N GLN A 92 -0.18 -17.38 -34.74
CA GLN A 92 -0.03 -16.22 -33.87
C GLN A 92 -0.23 -16.60 -32.40
N PHE A 93 0.63 -16.06 -31.54
CA PHE A 93 0.65 -16.33 -30.12
C PHE A 93 0.65 -15.02 -29.32
N LEU A 94 -0.07 -15.04 -28.21
CA LEU A 94 -0.03 -13.98 -27.22
C LEU A 94 0.56 -14.58 -25.93
N VAL A 95 1.76 -14.14 -25.57
CA VAL A 95 2.53 -14.68 -24.44
C VAL A 95 2.62 -13.63 -23.34
N CYS A 96 2.14 -13.94 -22.14
CA CYS A 96 2.28 -13.11 -20.95
C CYS A 96 3.35 -13.70 -20.03
N ILE A 97 4.42 -12.96 -19.78
CA ILE A 97 5.39 -13.31 -18.73
C ILE A 97 5.03 -12.54 -17.47
N SER A 98 4.76 -13.28 -16.39
CA SER A 98 4.42 -12.71 -15.08
C SER A 98 5.60 -12.76 -14.12
N THR A 99 5.95 -11.62 -13.55
CA THR A 99 6.99 -11.49 -12.53
C THR A 99 6.42 -11.76 -11.13
N GLY A 100 7.26 -12.28 -10.25
CA GLY A 100 6.98 -12.52 -8.85
C GLY A 100 6.60 -11.25 -8.10
N CYS A 101 5.79 -11.41 -7.07
CA CYS A 101 5.21 -10.31 -6.32
C CYS A 101 6.06 -9.88 -5.11
N LEU A 102 7.19 -10.54 -4.83
CA LEU A 102 8.02 -10.23 -3.66
C LEU A 102 8.92 -9.00 -3.94
N PRO A 103 9.19 -8.13 -2.96
CA PRO A 103 10.11 -7.01 -3.16
C PRO A 103 11.44 -7.48 -3.75
N GLY A 104 11.93 -6.79 -4.78
CA GLY A 104 13.17 -7.16 -5.47
C GLY A 104 13.02 -8.36 -6.41
N SER A 105 11.81 -8.84 -6.67
CA SER A 105 11.56 -9.93 -7.65
C SER A 105 11.76 -9.51 -9.09
N GLY A 106 11.92 -8.21 -9.37
CA GLY A 106 12.00 -7.68 -10.73
C GLY A 106 13.39 -7.76 -11.34
N THR A 107 13.47 -7.62 -12.66
CA THR A 107 14.74 -7.58 -13.40
C THR A 107 14.68 -6.64 -14.59
N ASP A 108 15.84 -6.06 -14.90
CA ASP A 108 16.10 -5.29 -16.12
C ASP A 108 16.94 -6.10 -17.12
N ALA A 109 17.17 -7.39 -16.84
CA ALA A 109 17.97 -8.26 -17.70
C ALA A 109 17.17 -8.79 -18.90
N ARG A 110 17.89 -9.42 -19.84
CA ARG A 110 17.32 -10.01 -21.04
C ARG A 110 16.60 -11.31 -20.71
N VAL A 111 15.34 -11.40 -21.11
CA VAL A 111 14.54 -12.62 -20.95
C VAL A 111 14.24 -13.18 -22.33
N GLY A 112 14.58 -14.44 -22.54
CA GLY A 112 14.18 -15.22 -23.70
C GLY A 112 13.21 -16.31 -23.28
N PHE A 113 12.48 -16.85 -24.24
CA PHE A 113 11.67 -18.05 -24.02
C PHE A 113 11.59 -18.88 -25.29
N LEU A 114 11.44 -20.18 -25.11
CA LEU A 114 11.30 -21.18 -26.15
C LEU A 114 9.94 -21.84 -25.98
N LEU A 115 9.04 -21.65 -26.94
CA LEU A 115 7.78 -22.38 -27.00
C LEU A 115 8.06 -23.78 -27.56
N ILE A 116 7.62 -24.82 -26.85
CA ILE A 116 7.80 -26.22 -27.23
C ILE A 116 6.42 -26.77 -27.60
N GLY A 117 6.25 -27.11 -28.87
CA GLY A 117 5.05 -27.78 -29.37
C GLY A 117 5.30 -29.22 -29.78
N GLU A 118 4.24 -29.93 -30.14
CA GLU A 118 4.27 -31.33 -30.60
C GLU A 118 5.19 -31.56 -31.80
N SER A 119 5.19 -30.63 -32.75
CA SER A 119 5.87 -30.78 -34.05
C SER A 119 7.17 -29.98 -34.15
N GLY A 120 7.49 -29.16 -33.17
CA GLY A 120 8.67 -28.30 -33.22
C GLY A 120 8.79 -27.34 -32.03
N SER A 121 9.78 -26.44 -32.09
CA SER A 121 9.98 -25.42 -31.06
C SER A 121 10.34 -24.06 -31.67
N LEU A 122 10.00 -22.98 -30.97
CA LEU A 122 10.19 -21.61 -31.42
C LEU A 122 10.90 -20.80 -30.34
N LYS A 123 12.09 -20.29 -30.67
CA LYS A 123 12.92 -19.51 -29.77
C LYS A 123 12.71 -18.03 -30.00
N TYR A 124 12.27 -17.33 -28.95
CA TYR A 124 12.11 -15.89 -28.93
C TYR A 124 13.09 -15.29 -27.92
N THR A 125 13.82 -14.25 -28.33
CA THR A 125 14.79 -13.58 -27.47
C THR A 125 14.49 -12.10 -27.42
N VAL A 126 13.82 -11.65 -26.36
CA VAL A 126 13.40 -10.27 -26.20
C VAL A 126 14.64 -9.36 -26.19
N PRO A 127 14.66 -8.21 -26.89
CA PRO A 127 15.78 -7.28 -26.84
C PRO A 127 15.96 -6.68 -25.44
N GLU A 128 17.20 -6.34 -25.11
CA GLU A 128 17.56 -5.77 -23.80
C GLU A 128 17.15 -4.29 -23.71
N GLY A 129 16.68 -3.85 -22.54
CA GLY A 129 16.43 -2.44 -22.23
C GLY A 129 15.06 -1.90 -22.59
N ASP A 130 14.31 -2.54 -23.49
CA ASP A 130 12.98 -2.06 -23.91
C ASP A 130 11.84 -2.44 -22.96
N TYR A 131 12.04 -3.50 -22.16
CA TYR A 131 11.00 -4.08 -21.30
C TYR A 131 11.50 -4.21 -19.87
N CYS A 132 10.75 -3.64 -18.92
CA CYS A 132 11.08 -3.72 -17.51
C CYS A 132 10.23 -4.81 -16.84
N TYR A 133 10.86 -5.90 -16.40
CA TYR A 133 10.20 -6.94 -15.62
C TYR A 133 10.11 -6.49 -14.16
N SER A 134 9.36 -5.42 -13.89
CA SER A 134 9.19 -4.90 -12.53
C SER A 134 8.46 -5.88 -11.60
N THR A 135 8.58 -5.67 -10.29
CA THR A 135 7.99 -6.58 -9.30
C THR A 135 6.47 -6.65 -9.48
N GLY A 136 5.95 -7.85 -9.75
CA GLY A 136 4.53 -8.08 -9.98
C GLY A 136 3.99 -7.58 -11.32
N SER A 137 4.85 -7.21 -12.27
CA SER A 137 4.44 -6.86 -13.63
C SER A 137 4.00 -8.10 -14.43
N GLU A 138 3.15 -7.84 -15.42
CA GLU A 138 2.65 -8.82 -16.37
C GLU A 138 2.88 -8.22 -17.77
N ILE A 139 3.86 -8.73 -18.50
CA ILE A 139 4.25 -8.19 -19.81
C ILE A 139 3.71 -9.12 -20.89
N TRP A 140 2.96 -8.54 -21.83
CA TRP A 140 2.33 -9.27 -22.93
C TRP A 140 3.11 -9.08 -24.22
N PHE A 141 3.42 -10.17 -24.91
CA PHE A 141 4.11 -10.19 -26.19
C PHE A 141 3.21 -10.80 -27.26
N VAL A 142 3.05 -10.08 -28.37
CA VAL A 142 2.42 -10.61 -29.58
C VAL A 142 3.52 -11.18 -30.45
N LEU A 143 3.40 -12.46 -30.77
CA LEU A 143 4.38 -13.22 -31.52
C LEU A 143 3.69 -13.90 -32.67
N SER A 144 4.45 -14.20 -33.69
CA SER A 144 3.98 -15.01 -34.79
C SER A 144 5.08 -15.94 -35.28
N SER A 145 4.69 -16.94 -36.06
CA SER A 145 5.62 -17.89 -36.66
C SER A 145 5.08 -18.46 -37.95
N ASP A 146 5.97 -18.63 -38.90
CA ASP A 146 5.68 -19.34 -40.15
C ASP A 146 5.77 -20.87 -39.98
N LEU A 147 6.33 -21.34 -38.86
CA LEU A 147 6.46 -22.76 -38.55
C LEU A 147 5.30 -23.23 -37.67
N ASN A 148 4.58 -24.24 -38.17
CA ASN A 148 3.54 -24.92 -37.41
C ASN A 148 4.16 -25.85 -36.35
N ILE A 149 4.14 -25.43 -35.09
CA ILE A 149 4.63 -26.22 -33.95
C ILE A 149 3.59 -27.18 -33.36
N GLY A 150 2.37 -27.21 -33.87
CA GLY A 150 1.28 -28.01 -33.30
C GLY A 150 0.80 -27.48 -31.95
N GLN A 151 0.27 -28.38 -31.10
CA GLN A 151 -0.16 -28.00 -29.75
C GLN A 151 1.04 -27.73 -28.85
N ILE A 152 0.97 -26.67 -28.04
CA ILE A 152 2.04 -26.31 -27.11
C ILE A 152 2.05 -27.30 -25.95
N ILE A 153 3.19 -27.98 -25.73
CA ILE A 153 3.42 -28.97 -24.66
C ILE A 153 4.25 -28.36 -23.53
N GLY A 154 5.04 -27.33 -23.80
CA GLY A 154 5.92 -26.76 -22.79
C GLY A 154 6.41 -25.37 -23.17
N ILE A 155 7.00 -24.71 -22.18
CA ILE A 155 7.75 -23.48 -22.40
C ILE A 155 9.03 -23.53 -21.59
N MET A 156 10.14 -23.13 -22.19
CA MET A 156 11.39 -22.91 -21.48
C MET A 156 11.65 -21.41 -21.40
N VAL A 157 11.82 -20.88 -20.19
CA VAL A 157 12.16 -19.47 -19.98
C VAL A 157 13.64 -19.38 -19.68
N ASN A 158 14.33 -18.51 -20.40
CA ASN A 158 15.75 -18.25 -20.27
C ASN A 158 15.97 -16.83 -19.73
N TYR A 159 16.81 -16.74 -18.72
CA TYR A 159 17.27 -15.53 -18.10
C TYR A 159 18.74 -15.37 -18.43
N ASP A 160 19.05 -14.38 -19.26
CA ASP A 160 20.41 -14.09 -19.70
C ASP A 160 20.76 -12.63 -19.38
N ARG A 161 21.98 -12.39 -18.93
CA ARG A 161 22.48 -11.02 -18.81
C ARG A 161 23.90 -10.93 -19.31
N HIS A 162 24.05 -10.24 -20.44
CA HIS A 162 25.31 -9.74 -20.96
C HIS A 162 25.70 -8.43 -20.25
N VAL A 163 25.97 -8.45 -18.94
CA VAL A 163 26.52 -7.27 -18.25
C VAL A 163 27.76 -7.64 -17.45
N ASN A 164 28.91 -7.52 -18.12
CA ASN A 164 30.26 -7.24 -17.61
C ASN A 164 30.48 -7.48 -16.10
N GLY A 165 30.41 -8.74 -15.66
CA GLY A 165 30.89 -9.17 -14.34
C GLY A 165 30.10 -8.69 -13.11
N SER A 166 28.91 -8.11 -13.27
CA SER A 166 28.07 -7.73 -12.12
C SER A 166 27.23 -8.90 -11.58
N ILE A 167 26.99 -8.92 -10.26
CA ILE A 167 26.23 -9.98 -9.58
C ILE A 167 24.77 -9.96 -10.08
N LEU A 168 24.25 -11.12 -10.51
CA LEU A 168 22.86 -11.27 -10.92
C LEU A 168 21.95 -11.15 -9.69
N TYR A 169 21.03 -10.18 -9.71
CA TYR A 169 19.92 -10.18 -8.76
C TYR A 169 18.93 -11.30 -9.12
N PRO A 170 18.35 -11.99 -8.11
CA PRO A 170 17.41 -13.06 -8.35
C PRO A 170 16.10 -12.49 -8.93
N TRP A 171 15.76 -12.90 -10.14
CA TRP A 171 14.47 -12.62 -10.77
C TRP A 171 13.48 -13.73 -10.39
N VAL A 172 12.32 -13.39 -9.85
CA VAL A 172 11.32 -14.43 -9.51
C VAL A 172 10.33 -14.55 -10.66
N LEU A 173 10.35 -15.67 -11.37
CA LEU A 173 9.35 -15.99 -12.39
C LEU A 173 8.10 -16.55 -11.71
N ARG A 174 6.96 -15.86 -11.86
CA ARG A 174 5.69 -16.34 -11.32
C ARG A 174 5.07 -17.39 -12.23
N GLY A 175 5.04 -17.12 -13.53
CA GLY A 175 4.46 -18.00 -14.53
C GLY A 175 4.39 -17.34 -15.90
N VAL A 176 3.98 -18.13 -16.88
CA VAL A 176 3.77 -17.68 -18.25
C VAL A 176 2.39 -18.13 -18.72
N VAL A 177 1.64 -17.23 -19.33
CA VAL A 177 0.38 -17.55 -20.00
C VAL A 177 0.61 -17.49 -21.50
N VAL A 178 0.23 -18.52 -22.22
CA VAL A 178 0.32 -18.55 -23.68
C VAL A 178 -1.06 -18.76 -24.26
N TYR A 179 -1.50 -17.84 -25.10
CA TYR A 179 -2.71 -17.97 -25.89
C TYR A 179 -2.33 -18.19 -27.34
N SER A 180 -2.83 -19.28 -27.93
CA SER A 180 -2.65 -19.59 -29.35
C SER A 180 -3.92 -19.20 -30.10
N MET A 181 -3.80 -18.31 -31.10
CA MET A 181 -4.96 -17.88 -31.88
C MET A 181 -5.55 -19.01 -32.72
N ARG A 182 -4.71 -19.84 -33.35
CA ARG A 182 -5.17 -20.96 -34.20
C ARG A 182 -6.01 -21.97 -33.43
N SER A 183 -5.54 -22.36 -32.25
CA SER A 183 -6.22 -23.37 -31.42
C SER A 183 -7.29 -22.77 -30.50
N ASN A 184 -7.32 -21.44 -30.35
CA ASN A 184 -8.18 -20.72 -29.41
C ASN A 184 -8.11 -21.27 -27.97
N HIS A 185 -6.91 -21.69 -27.56
CA HIS A 185 -6.65 -22.24 -26.22
C HIS A 185 -5.66 -21.38 -25.45
N VAL A 186 -5.95 -21.19 -24.16
CA VAL A 186 -5.07 -20.51 -23.19
C VAL A 186 -4.42 -21.57 -22.32
N ILE A 187 -3.09 -21.60 -22.33
CA ILE A 187 -2.27 -22.49 -21.53
C ILE A 187 -1.54 -21.66 -20.48
N THR A 188 -1.63 -22.07 -19.22
CA THR A 188 -0.97 -21.36 -18.11
C THR A 188 0.10 -22.23 -17.47
N PHE A 189 1.34 -21.79 -17.59
CA PHE A 189 2.52 -22.40 -16.97
C PHE A 189 2.81 -21.69 -15.65
N ARG A 190 2.84 -22.42 -14.53
CA ARG A 190 3.17 -21.87 -13.21
C ARG A 190 4.58 -22.29 -12.82
N ALA A 191 5.40 -21.34 -12.38
CA ALA A 191 6.78 -21.58 -11.96
C ALA A 191 6.97 -21.27 -10.47
N TYR A 192 6.75 -20.01 -10.06
CA TYR A 192 7.06 -19.50 -8.72
C TYR A 192 8.51 -19.78 -8.27
N THR A 193 9.46 -19.66 -9.20
CA THR A 193 10.87 -19.99 -8.97
C THR A 193 11.75 -18.74 -9.11
N ALA A 194 12.70 -18.58 -8.20
CA ALA A 194 13.75 -17.57 -8.32
C ALA A 194 14.82 -18.05 -9.31
N MET A 195 14.97 -17.32 -10.40
CA MET A 195 16.03 -17.47 -11.39
C MET A 195 17.16 -16.52 -11.07
N GLY A 196 18.39 -16.93 -11.33
CA GLY A 196 19.58 -16.19 -10.93
C GLY A 196 20.84 -16.88 -11.44
N VAL A 197 21.98 -16.65 -10.77
CA VAL A 197 23.29 -17.19 -11.20
C VAL A 197 23.27 -18.71 -11.41
N GLN A 198 22.57 -19.45 -10.55
CA GLN A 198 22.56 -20.91 -10.56
C GLN A 198 21.47 -21.51 -11.46
N LEU A 199 20.42 -20.74 -11.74
CA LEU A 199 19.25 -21.20 -12.50
C LEU A 199 18.91 -20.14 -13.54
N THR A 200 19.54 -20.26 -14.70
CA THR A 200 19.37 -19.35 -15.84
C THR A 200 18.27 -19.81 -16.78
N SER A 201 17.89 -21.08 -16.77
CA SER A 201 16.78 -21.59 -17.56
C SER A 201 15.88 -22.50 -16.74
N ILE A 202 14.59 -22.46 -17.03
CA ILE A 202 13.59 -23.36 -16.45
C ILE A 202 12.63 -23.82 -17.53
N GLU A 203 12.45 -25.14 -17.63
CA GLU A 203 11.44 -25.75 -18.48
C GLU A 203 10.16 -26.01 -17.67
N LEU A 204 9.05 -25.52 -18.19
CA LEU A 204 7.73 -25.62 -17.58
C LEU A 204 6.86 -26.51 -18.48
N PRO A 205 6.58 -27.77 -18.08
CA PRO A 205 5.70 -28.63 -18.85
C PRO A 205 4.24 -28.19 -18.71
N THR A 206 3.40 -28.57 -19.67
CA THR A 206 1.94 -28.39 -19.64
C THR A 206 1.23 -29.16 -18.54
N VAL A 207 1.89 -30.15 -17.93
CA VAL A 207 1.32 -30.97 -16.87
C VAL A 207 0.97 -30.07 -15.67
N PRO A 208 -0.24 -30.20 -15.09
CA PRO A 208 -0.67 -29.32 -14.01
C PRO A 208 0.30 -29.41 -12.82
N HIS A 209 0.93 -28.27 -12.51
CA HIS A 209 1.74 -28.15 -11.30
C HIS A 209 0.89 -28.50 -10.07
N VAL A 210 1.26 -29.57 -9.37
CA VAL A 210 0.54 -30.04 -8.17
C VAL A 210 0.64 -28.99 -7.07
N TYR A 211 -0.51 -28.42 -6.77
CA TYR A 211 -0.64 -27.23 -5.96
C TYR A 211 -0.51 -27.52 -4.45
N ARG A 212 0.53 -27.01 -3.78
CA ARG A 212 0.69 -27.14 -2.31
C ARG A 212 -0.16 -26.10 -1.57
N ARG A 213 -1.33 -26.53 -1.10
CA ARG A 213 -2.46 -25.72 -0.57
C ARG A 213 -2.17 -24.84 0.67
N GLY A 214 -1.07 -25.05 1.38
CA GLY A 214 -0.85 -24.47 2.71
C GLY A 214 -0.52 -22.97 2.77
N GLY A 215 -0.04 -22.36 1.68
CA GLY A 215 0.41 -20.96 1.66
C GLY A 215 -0.62 -19.93 1.17
N GLU A 216 -1.78 -20.36 0.65
CA GLU A 216 -2.65 -19.43 -0.10
C GLU A 216 -3.38 -18.41 0.72
N ALA A 217 -3.81 -18.74 1.94
CA ALA A 217 -4.60 -17.80 2.73
C ALA A 217 -3.78 -16.54 3.01
N LEU A 218 -2.52 -16.70 3.41
CA LEU A 218 -1.60 -15.59 3.64
C LEU A 218 -1.31 -14.84 2.33
N VAL A 219 -1.03 -15.55 1.24
CA VAL A 219 -0.74 -14.92 -0.06
C VAL A 219 -1.96 -14.17 -0.62
N ARG A 220 -3.17 -14.71 -0.48
CA ARG A 220 -4.43 -14.07 -0.87
C ARG A 220 -4.73 -12.86 0.00
N PHE A 221 -4.50 -12.96 1.31
CA PHE A 221 -4.60 -11.84 2.24
C PHE A 221 -3.61 -10.73 1.85
N TRP A 222 -2.34 -11.06 1.59
CA TRP A 222 -1.35 -10.09 1.12
C TRP A 222 -1.69 -9.51 -0.24
N ARG A 223 -2.30 -10.27 -1.17
CA ARG A 223 -2.81 -9.75 -2.45
C ARG A 223 -3.96 -8.75 -2.23
N MET A 224 -4.88 -9.05 -1.32
CA MET A 224 -6.00 -8.19 -0.98
C MET A 224 -5.51 -6.90 -0.32
N MET A 225 -4.64 -7.01 0.69
CA MET A 225 -4.00 -5.86 1.34
C MET A 225 -3.22 -5.02 0.34
N ARG A 226 -2.50 -5.65 -0.59
CA ARG A 226 -1.76 -4.96 -1.66
C ARG A 226 -2.65 -4.18 -2.62
N ALA A 227 -3.81 -4.74 -2.97
CA ALA A 227 -4.73 -4.12 -3.92
C ALA A 227 -5.61 -3.03 -3.27
N GLN A 228 -5.94 -3.17 -1.99
CA GLN A 228 -7.00 -2.37 -1.34
C GLN A 228 -6.50 -1.51 -0.17
N HIS A 229 -5.34 -1.81 0.43
CA HIS A 229 -4.83 -1.04 1.56
C HIS A 229 -4.04 0.17 1.07
N THR A 230 -4.42 1.38 1.49
CA THR A 230 -3.82 2.65 1.04
C THR A 230 -2.32 2.74 1.34
N LEU A 231 -1.88 2.21 2.47
CA LEU A 231 -0.46 2.13 2.85
C LEU A 231 0.28 0.96 2.18
N GLY A 232 -0.45 -0.11 1.82
CA GLY A 232 0.12 -1.29 1.18
C GLY A 232 0.27 -1.11 -0.33
N SER A 233 -0.68 -0.41 -0.95
CA SER A 233 -0.69 -0.11 -2.38
C SER A 233 0.50 0.77 -2.77
N VAL A 234 0.94 1.65 -1.88
CA VAL A 234 2.17 2.45 -1.99
C VAL A 234 3.40 1.57 -2.26
N VAL A 235 3.60 0.50 -1.50
CA VAL A 235 4.82 -0.34 -1.62
C VAL A 235 4.66 -1.43 -2.69
N PHE A 236 3.44 -1.91 -2.88
CA PHE A 236 3.18 -3.14 -3.60
C PHE A 236 2.28 -2.96 -4.84
N HIS A 237 2.17 -1.73 -5.35
CA HIS A 237 1.38 -1.40 -6.54
C HIS A 237 1.71 -2.33 -7.71
N ARG A 238 0.67 -2.74 -8.46
CA ARG A 238 0.88 -3.36 -9.76
C ARG A 238 0.91 -2.27 -10.82
N PRO A 239 1.95 -2.19 -11.66
CA PRO A 239 1.98 -1.22 -12.73
C PRO A 239 0.73 -1.35 -13.62
N GLY A 240 0.07 -0.22 -13.89
CA GLY A 240 -1.05 -0.11 -14.83
C GLY A 240 -2.41 -0.59 -14.37
N VAL A 241 -2.56 -0.97 -13.10
CA VAL A 241 -3.86 -1.38 -12.56
C VAL A 241 -4.18 -0.59 -11.30
N GLY A 242 -5.27 0.19 -11.34
CA GLY A 242 -5.84 0.88 -10.19
C GLY A 242 -5.37 2.32 -10.02
N VAL A 243 -5.37 2.78 -8.77
CA VAL A 243 -5.06 4.16 -8.38
C VAL A 243 -3.55 4.41 -8.47
N THR A 244 -3.14 5.56 -9.03
CA THR A 244 -1.72 5.94 -9.13
C THR A 244 -1.03 5.93 -7.75
N LYS A 245 0.28 5.66 -7.73
CA LYS A 245 1.03 5.59 -6.46
C LYS A 245 1.02 6.93 -5.72
N GLY A 246 1.06 8.04 -6.47
CA GLY A 246 0.95 9.38 -5.91
C GLY A 246 -0.39 9.62 -5.20
N LEU A 247 -1.51 9.19 -5.78
CA LEU A 247 -2.81 9.33 -5.13
C LEU A 247 -2.93 8.40 -3.91
N SER A 248 -2.38 7.19 -3.97
CA SER A 248 -2.30 6.31 -2.79
C SER A 248 -1.51 6.95 -1.64
N ALA A 249 -0.39 7.61 -1.95
CA ALA A 249 0.42 8.34 -0.97
C ALA A 249 -0.33 9.52 -0.35
N LEU A 250 -1.07 10.27 -1.16
CA LEU A 250 -1.90 11.39 -0.69
C LEU A 250 -2.97 10.89 0.29
N ILE A 251 -3.66 9.80 -0.05
CA ILE A 251 -4.65 9.20 0.84
C ILE A 251 -4.00 8.73 2.15
N ALA A 252 -2.83 8.10 2.08
CA ALA A 252 -2.09 7.68 3.27
C ALA A 252 -1.73 8.90 4.17
N LEU A 253 -1.24 9.99 3.58
CA LEU A 253 -0.94 11.23 4.31
C LEU A 253 -2.21 11.79 4.99
N LEU A 254 -3.33 11.84 4.28
CA LEU A 254 -4.60 12.34 4.83
C LEU A 254 -5.07 11.49 6.02
N VAL A 255 -4.95 10.16 5.93
CA VAL A 255 -5.30 9.25 7.02
C VAL A 255 -4.39 9.47 8.23
N VAL A 256 -3.07 9.61 8.03
CA VAL A 256 -2.12 9.89 9.12
C VAL A 256 -2.44 11.23 9.79
N ASN A 257 -2.63 12.30 9.02
CA ASN A 257 -2.95 13.61 9.59
C ASN A 257 -4.31 13.63 10.31
N LEU A 258 -5.32 12.96 9.77
CA LEU A 258 -6.65 12.87 10.40
C LEU A 258 -6.58 12.09 11.72
N THR A 259 -5.85 10.97 11.74
CA THR A 259 -5.69 10.18 12.98
C THR A 259 -4.89 10.95 14.04
N CYS A 260 -3.87 11.70 13.63
CA CYS A 260 -3.15 12.62 14.53
C CYS A 260 -4.07 13.72 15.08
N ALA A 261 -4.87 14.37 14.23
CA ALA A 261 -5.81 15.41 14.65
C ALA A 261 -6.85 14.88 15.66
N VAL A 262 -7.46 13.72 15.37
CA VAL A 262 -8.41 13.06 16.28
C VAL A 262 -7.72 12.66 17.59
N SER A 263 -6.47 12.20 17.55
CA SER A 263 -5.72 11.86 18.76
C SER A 263 -5.46 13.09 19.64
N ILE A 264 -5.17 14.24 19.03
CA ILE A 264 -4.99 15.52 19.75
C ILE A 264 -6.31 15.96 20.39
N GLU A 265 -7.44 15.82 19.70
CA GLU A 265 -8.75 16.15 20.26
C GLU A 265 -9.14 15.23 21.43
N ILE A 266 -8.90 13.91 21.31
CA ILE A 266 -9.22 12.92 22.36
C ILE A 266 -8.33 13.10 23.59
N LEU A 267 -7.04 13.34 23.40
CA LEU A 267 -6.11 13.62 24.50
C LEU A 267 -6.34 15.01 25.12
N GLY A 268 -7.23 15.79 24.51
CA GLY A 268 -7.54 17.16 24.86
C GLY A 268 -6.54 18.10 24.20
N ALA A 269 -7.04 19.06 23.43
CA ALA A 269 -6.29 20.29 23.24
C ALA A 269 -5.98 20.86 24.64
N PRO A 270 -4.79 21.41 24.88
CA PRO A 270 -4.52 22.14 26.13
C PRO A 270 -5.50 23.31 26.17
N THR A 271 -6.66 23.09 26.79
CA THR A 271 -7.65 24.15 26.97
C THR A 271 -7.03 25.17 27.90
N LEU A 272 -7.10 26.44 27.53
CA LEU A 272 -6.91 27.54 28.48
C LEU A 272 -7.81 27.21 29.68
N VAL A 273 -7.22 26.98 30.85
CA VAL A 273 -7.90 26.46 32.02
C VAL A 273 -9.08 27.38 32.37
N SER A 274 -10.28 27.03 31.89
CA SER A 274 -11.50 27.53 32.49
C SER A 274 -11.72 26.65 33.71
N HIS A 275 -11.50 27.24 34.89
CA HIS A 275 -11.63 26.63 36.20
C HIS A 275 -13.08 26.24 36.56
N LEU A 276 -13.74 25.45 35.72
CA LEU A 276 -14.93 24.72 36.11
C LEU A 276 -14.54 23.27 36.36
N LYS A 277 -14.16 23.01 37.62
CA LYS A 277 -14.20 21.68 38.23
C LYS A 277 -15.62 21.10 38.04
N VAL A 278 -15.84 20.44 36.91
CA VAL A 278 -16.79 19.35 36.79
C VAL A 278 -15.96 18.13 36.44
N LEU A 279 -15.34 17.59 37.49
CA LEU A 279 -14.91 16.19 37.54
C LEU A 279 -16.17 15.32 37.41
N ARG A 280 -16.68 15.15 36.18
CA ARG A 280 -17.38 13.92 35.82
C ARG A 280 -16.33 13.00 35.26
N HIS A 281 -16.12 11.88 35.96
CA HIS A 281 -15.47 10.69 35.46
C HIS A 281 -15.73 10.52 33.96
N LEU A 282 -14.74 10.83 33.12
CA LEU A 282 -14.72 10.41 31.72
C LEU A 282 -14.60 8.89 31.73
N LYS A 283 -15.76 8.24 31.64
CA LYS A 283 -15.91 6.80 31.57
C LYS A 283 -15.30 6.39 30.23
N THR A 284 -14.10 5.80 30.28
CA THR A 284 -13.34 5.32 29.11
C THR A 284 -14.13 4.38 28.18
N SER A 285 -15.27 3.84 28.63
CA SER A 285 -16.17 3.03 27.79
C SER A 285 -16.93 3.81 26.71
N GLU A 286 -17.06 5.14 26.81
CA GLU A 286 -17.85 5.93 25.84
C GLU A 286 -17.04 6.45 24.64
N HIS A 287 -15.70 6.40 24.68
CA HIS A 287 -14.85 6.93 23.61
C HIS A 287 -14.31 5.86 22.65
N PHE A 288 -14.30 4.59 23.07
CA PHE A 288 -14.00 3.44 22.22
C PHE A 288 -14.84 3.35 20.92
N PRO A 289 -16.16 3.65 20.92
CA PRO A 289 -16.96 3.60 19.69
C PRO A 289 -16.65 4.72 18.68
N ILE A 290 -15.91 5.77 19.04
CA ILE A 290 -15.56 6.86 18.11
C ILE A 290 -14.34 6.45 17.26
N LEU A 291 -13.31 5.87 17.87
CA LEU A 291 -12.13 5.33 17.17
C LEU A 291 -12.51 4.21 16.18
N LEU A 292 -13.45 3.34 16.56
CA LEU A 292 -13.97 2.28 15.68
C LEU A 292 -14.78 2.81 14.49
N LYS A 293 -15.32 4.04 14.58
CA LYS A 293 -16.08 4.70 13.50
C LYS A 293 -15.21 5.45 12.49
N VAL A 294 -13.95 5.77 12.80
CA VAL A 294 -13.03 6.44 11.85
C VAL A 294 -12.37 5.42 10.89
N ALA A 295 -12.14 4.19 11.35
CA ALA A 295 -11.61 3.11 10.51
C ALA A 295 -12.41 2.81 9.22
N PRO A 296 -13.76 2.83 9.19
CA PRO A 296 -14.52 2.65 7.96
C PRO A 296 -14.45 3.85 7.01
N ILE A 297 -14.07 5.06 7.46
CA ILE A 297 -14.02 6.26 6.60
C ILE A 297 -12.84 6.20 5.62
N SER A 298 -11.69 5.68 6.03
CA SER A 298 -10.55 5.46 5.13
C SER A 298 -10.85 4.40 4.07
N LEU A 299 -11.63 3.37 4.45
CA LEU A 299 -12.13 2.33 3.56
C LEU A 299 -13.20 2.86 2.58
N LEU A 300 -14.12 3.71 3.05
CA LEU A 300 -15.12 4.36 2.21
C LEU A 300 -14.49 5.32 1.21
N CYS A 301 -13.53 6.16 1.62
CA CYS A 301 -12.81 7.05 0.70
C CYS A 301 -12.05 6.27 -0.38
N SER A 302 -11.41 5.16 -0.02
CA SER A 302 -10.74 4.25 -0.97
C SER A 302 -11.74 3.61 -1.96
N MET A 303 -12.93 3.23 -1.49
CA MET A 303 -13.98 2.66 -2.34
C MET A 303 -14.63 3.69 -3.28
N ILE A 304 -14.90 4.90 -2.79
CA ILE A 304 -15.49 5.98 -3.60
C ILE A 304 -14.52 6.41 -4.71
N LEU A 305 -13.24 6.58 -4.40
CA LEU A 305 -12.23 6.95 -5.40
C LEU A 305 -12.04 5.87 -6.47
N ASN A 306 -12.11 4.59 -6.11
CA ASN A 306 -12.04 3.48 -7.09
C ASN A 306 -13.26 3.42 -8.04
N ASN A 307 -14.41 3.95 -7.63
CA ASN A 307 -15.61 4.00 -8.49
C ASN A 307 -15.64 5.22 -9.41
N VAL A 308 -14.88 6.28 -9.09
CA VAL A 308 -14.77 7.49 -9.91
C VAL A 308 -13.73 7.32 -11.04
N TYR A 309 -12.76 6.41 -10.86
CA TYR A 309 -11.64 6.19 -11.79
C TYR A 309 -11.70 4.86 -12.57
N ARG A 310 -12.80 4.11 -12.47
CA ARG A 310 -13.12 3.02 -13.41
C ARG A 310 -13.96 3.55 -14.56
#